data_AF-A0AAW4V5J4-F1
#
_entry.id   AF-A0AAW4V5J4-F1
#
_cell.length_a   1.000
_cell.length_b   1.000
_cell.length_c   1.000
_cell.angle_alpha   90.00
_cell.angle_beta   90.00
_cell.angle_gamma   90.00
#
_symmetry.space_group_name_H-M   'P 1'
#
loop_
_entity.id
_entity.type
_entity.pdbx_description
1 polymer ?
#
loop_
_entity_poly.entity_id
_entity_poly.type
_entity_poly.pdbx_seq_one_letter_code
_entity_poly.pdbx_strand_id
1 'polypeptide(L)'
;YEKPDFITINRFRNRVKKEINEVFTQTVVLLSSKGFISLNVEYIDGTKIESKANKYTFVWRKTVERNRERLMKKIHVLLGQIDDVIAREKSSEYNEEVGFTPAMLAEMAGELRHALEQVSEPSAKEEKTELKKKRKQLKELEEHRDKLQEYDCHPETLQERNSYSKTDNDATFMRMKE
;
A
#
# COMPACT_ATOMS: atom_id res chain seq x y z
N TYR A 1 18.37 -12.05 45.61
CA TYR A 1 18.67 -13.02 44.53
C TYR A 1 19.11 -12.25 43.31
N GLU A 2 20.37 -12.39 42.95
CA GLU A 2 20.96 -11.76 41.77
C GLU A 2 20.59 -12.59 40.54
N LYS A 3 20.02 -11.96 39.51
CA LYS A 3 19.60 -12.65 38.29
C LYS A 3 20.74 -12.58 37.27
N PRO A 4 21.14 -13.70 36.65
CA PRO A 4 22.17 -13.67 35.63
C PRO A 4 21.71 -12.85 34.43
N ASP A 5 22.57 -11.96 33.96
CA ASP A 5 22.31 -11.13 32.78
C ASP A 5 22.38 -11.96 31.47
N PHE A 6 21.77 -11.46 30.40
CA PHE A 6 21.69 -12.08 29.08
C PHE A 6 23.07 -12.50 28.56
N ILE A 7 24.11 -11.69 28.79
CA ILE A 7 25.48 -11.99 28.36
C ILE A 7 26.00 -13.25 29.05
N THR A 8 25.76 -13.38 30.35
CA THR A 8 26.17 -14.54 31.16
C THR A 8 25.46 -15.81 30.70
N ILE A 9 24.16 -15.73 30.43
CA ILE A 9 23.36 -16.84 29.90
C ILE A 9 23.87 -17.26 28.50
N ASN A 10 24.15 -16.29 27.63
CA ASN A 10 24.62 -16.59 26.28
C ASN A 10 26.02 -17.23 26.26
N ARG A 11 26.93 -16.76 27.13
CA ARG A 11 28.24 -17.39 27.31
C ARG A 11 28.13 -18.83 27.79
N PHE A 12 27.23 -19.10 28.74
CA PHE A 12 26.95 -20.45 29.19
C PHE A 12 26.44 -21.33 28.05
N ARG A 13 25.42 -20.89 27.30
CA ARG A 13 24.86 -21.61 26.15
C ARG A 13 25.91 -21.94 25.09
N ASN A 14 26.81 -21.02 24.79
CA ASN A 14 27.88 -21.25 23.83
C ASN A 14 28.92 -22.25 24.34
N ARG A 15 29.23 -22.23 25.65
CA ARG A 15 30.18 -23.16 26.25
C ARG A 15 29.65 -24.60 26.27
N VAL A 16 28.38 -24.80 26.60
CA VAL A 16 27.76 -26.14 26.73
C VAL A 16 26.92 -26.55 25.53
N LYS A 17 27.20 -25.98 24.35
CA LYS A 17 26.37 -26.15 23.15
C LYS A 17 26.28 -27.61 22.72
N LYS A 18 27.38 -28.37 22.83
CA LYS A 18 27.44 -29.77 22.39
C LYS A 18 26.62 -30.66 23.31
N GLU A 19 26.78 -30.47 24.61
CA GLU A 19 26.13 -31.20 25.68
C GLU A 19 24.61 -30.95 25.68
N ILE A 20 24.20 -29.69 25.46
CA ILE A 20 22.78 -29.34 25.31
C ILE A 20 22.16 -30.06 24.12
N ASN A 21 22.85 -30.08 22.98
CA ASN A 21 22.35 -30.77 21.78
C ASN A 21 22.23 -32.27 22.02
N GLU A 22 23.21 -32.88 22.68
CA GLU A 22 23.20 -34.32 22.97
C GLU A 22 22.03 -34.70 23.89
N VAL A 23 21.84 -33.97 24.98
CA VAL A 23 20.70 -34.18 25.91
C VAL A 23 19.37 -33.93 25.21
N PHE A 24 19.28 -32.89 24.37
CA PHE A 24 18.10 -32.59 23.59
C PHE A 24 17.74 -33.74 22.64
N THR A 25 18.72 -34.26 21.88
CA THR A 25 18.51 -35.40 20.98
C THR A 25 18.05 -36.65 21.74
N GLN A 26 18.68 -36.96 22.88
CA GLN A 26 18.25 -38.10 23.72
C GLN A 26 16.81 -37.94 24.21
N THR A 27 16.43 -36.72 24.61
CA THR A 27 15.07 -36.40 25.08
C THR A 27 14.04 -36.57 23.95
N VAL A 28 14.34 -36.07 22.75
CA VAL A 28 13.48 -36.19 21.57
C VAL A 28 13.31 -37.65 21.17
N VAL A 29 14.40 -38.42 21.10
CA VAL A 29 14.35 -39.86 20.79
C VAL A 29 13.52 -40.61 21.83
N LEU A 30 13.71 -40.32 23.12
CA LEU A 30 12.95 -40.93 24.20
C LEU A 30 11.45 -40.62 24.09
N LEU A 31 11.08 -39.36 23.87
CA LEU A 31 9.69 -38.94 23.73
C LEU A 31 9.03 -39.55 22.48
N SER A 32 9.78 -39.67 21.38
CA SER A 32 9.32 -40.33 20.17
C SER A 32 9.08 -41.82 20.39
N SER A 33 10.01 -42.51 21.07
CA SER A 33 9.87 -43.95 21.38
C SER A 33 8.65 -44.26 22.26
N LYS A 34 8.26 -43.31 23.12
CA LYS A 34 7.07 -43.41 23.97
C LYS A 34 5.78 -42.93 23.30
N GLY A 35 5.85 -42.49 22.04
CA GLY A 35 4.69 -42.04 21.27
C GLY A 35 4.14 -40.67 21.68
N PHE A 36 4.88 -39.89 22.47
CA PHE A 36 4.44 -38.54 22.87
C PHE A 36 4.67 -37.48 21.78
N ILE A 37 5.61 -37.72 20.87
CA ILE A 37 5.90 -36.84 19.75
C ILE A 37 6.06 -37.64 18.46
N SER A 38 5.64 -37.06 17.34
CA SER A 38 5.85 -37.59 15.99
C SER A 38 7.06 -36.91 15.36
N LEU A 39 8.04 -37.68 14.87
CA LEU A 39 9.19 -37.13 14.14
C LEU A 39 8.84 -36.76 12.68
N ASN A 40 7.65 -37.13 12.22
CA ASN A 40 7.19 -36.86 10.86
C ASN A 40 6.54 -35.48 10.70
N VAL A 41 6.21 -34.82 11.82
CA VAL A 41 5.50 -33.54 11.83
C VAL A 41 6.25 -32.55 12.71
N GLU A 42 6.80 -31.51 12.09
CA GLU A 42 7.48 -30.42 12.80
C GLU A 42 6.50 -29.26 13.02
N TYR A 43 6.30 -28.87 14.27
CA TYR A 43 5.53 -27.69 14.63
C TYR A 43 6.49 -26.55 14.98
N ILE A 44 6.62 -25.58 14.07
CA ILE A 44 7.40 -24.37 14.32
C ILE A 44 6.46 -23.33 14.93
N ASP A 45 6.41 -23.26 16.26
CA ASP A 45 5.76 -22.14 16.94
C ASP A 45 6.70 -20.91 16.91
N GLY A 46 6.42 -19.99 15.97
CA GLY A 46 6.70 -18.57 16.11
C GLY A 46 8.15 -18.09 16.26
N THR A 47 9.08 -18.43 15.37
CA THR A 47 10.24 -17.53 15.10
C THR A 47 9.96 -16.76 13.82
N LYS A 48 9.61 -15.47 13.97
CA LYS A 48 9.35 -14.57 12.85
C LYS A 48 10.66 -14.17 12.19
N ILE A 49 11.07 -14.91 11.16
CA ILE A 49 12.12 -14.47 10.24
C ILE A 49 11.49 -13.39 9.36
N GLU A 50 11.63 -12.13 9.78
CA GLU A 50 11.29 -11.02 8.90
C GLU A 50 12.31 -11.01 7.75
N SER A 51 11.92 -11.57 6.62
CA SER A 51 12.51 -11.22 5.33
C SER A 51 12.43 -9.70 5.16
N LYS A 52 13.15 -9.13 4.19
CA LYS A 52 13.12 -7.69 3.86
C LYS A 52 11.73 -7.26 3.34
N ALA A 53 10.70 -7.46 4.14
CA ALA A 53 9.30 -7.20 3.90
C ALA A 53 9.02 -5.87 4.59
N ASN A 54 8.71 -4.87 3.77
CA ASN A 54 8.33 -3.55 4.24
C ASN A 54 7.23 -3.70 5.31
N LYS A 55 7.28 -2.95 6.42
CA LYS A 55 6.33 -3.07 7.55
C LYS A 55 4.86 -2.93 7.12
N TYR A 56 4.62 -2.39 5.92
CA TYR A 56 3.31 -2.09 5.34
C TYR A 56 3.11 -2.70 3.93
N THR A 57 3.24 -4.03 3.80
CA THR A 57 2.95 -4.75 2.55
C THR A 57 1.48 -5.09 2.34
N PHE A 58 0.61 -4.94 3.34
CA PHE A 58 -0.78 -5.40 3.24
C PHE A 58 -1.73 -4.31 2.74
N VAL A 59 -2.67 -4.72 1.90
CA VAL A 59 -3.79 -3.88 1.43
C VAL A 59 -5.07 -4.39 2.08
N TRP A 60 -5.87 -3.47 2.63
CA TRP A 60 -7.09 -3.77 3.36
C TRP A 60 -8.31 -3.20 2.63
N ARG A 61 -9.34 -4.02 2.43
CA ARG A 61 -10.58 -3.64 1.72
C ARG A 61 -11.16 -2.32 2.21
N LYS A 62 -11.45 -2.21 3.51
CA LYS A 62 -12.02 -0.98 4.12
C LYS A 62 -11.14 0.25 3.95
N THR A 63 -9.82 0.06 3.90
CA THR A 63 -8.87 1.17 3.70
C THR A 63 -8.88 1.61 2.24
N VAL A 64 -8.93 0.67 1.30
CA VAL A 64 -9.07 0.94 -0.13
C VAL A 64 -10.36 1.71 -0.40
N GLU A 65 -11.50 1.22 0.06
CA GLU A 65 -12.82 1.86 -0.14
C GLU A 65 -12.81 3.31 0.35
N ARG A 66 -12.39 3.53 1.61
CA ARG A 66 -12.29 4.87 2.19
C ARG A 66 -11.34 5.79 1.42
N ASN A 67 -10.20 5.25 0.98
CA ASN A 67 -9.21 6.04 0.24
C ASN A 67 -9.69 6.35 -1.18
N ARG A 68 -10.44 5.45 -1.81
CA ARG A 68 -11.09 5.66 -3.12
C ARG A 68 -12.11 6.80 -3.03
N GLU A 69 -13.00 6.79 -2.04
CA GLU A 69 -13.94 7.90 -1.81
C GLU A 69 -13.23 9.24 -1.60
N ARG A 70 -12.15 9.25 -0.80
CA ARG A 70 -11.35 10.46 -0.60
C ARG A 70 -10.67 10.94 -1.87
N LEU A 71 -10.21 10.01 -2.72
CA LEU A 71 -9.62 10.36 -4.02
C LEU A 71 -10.67 10.98 -4.94
N MET A 72 -11.88 10.41 -5.01
CA MET A 72 -12.99 10.98 -5.78
C MET A 72 -13.30 12.42 -5.34
N LYS A 73 -13.36 12.68 -4.04
CA LYS A 73 -13.56 14.06 -3.52
C LYS A 73 -12.44 15.02 -3.95
N LYS A 74 -11.18 14.56 -3.96
CA LYS A 74 -10.05 15.38 -4.41
C LYS A 74 -10.12 15.68 -5.91
N ILE A 75 -10.51 14.70 -6.72
CA ILE A 75 -10.73 14.88 -8.16
C ILE A 75 -11.81 15.95 -8.39
N HIS A 76 -12.95 15.89 -7.70
CA HIS A 76 -14.00 16.90 -7.80
C HIS A 76 -13.48 18.31 -7.46
N VAL A 77 -12.72 18.45 -6.36
CA VAL A 77 -12.14 19.75 -5.98
C VAL A 77 -11.14 20.25 -7.04
N LEU A 78 -10.30 19.36 -7.58
CA LEU A 78 -9.31 19.72 -8.57
C LEU A 78 -9.94 20.14 -9.91
N LEU A 79 -10.99 19.43 -10.34
CA LEU A 79 -11.77 19.82 -11.53
C LEU A 79 -12.50 21.14 -11.29
N GLY A 80 -13.12 21.36 -10.13
CA GLY A 80 -13.70 22.65 -9.79
C GLY A 80 -12.66 23.79 -9.82
N GLN A 81 -11.41 23.55 -9.42
CA GLN A 81 -10.33 24.53 -9.54
C GLN A 81 -9.89 24.77 -10.99
N ILE A 82 -9.99 23.76 -11.86
CA ILE A 82 -9.73 23.91 -13.30
C ILE A 82 -10.88 24.72 -13.93
N ASP A 83 -12.11 24.38 -13.59
CA ASP A 83 -13.31 25.08 -14.04
C ASP A 83 -13.30 26.53 -13.54
N ASP A 84 -12.91 26.84 -12.31
CA ASP A 84 -12.78 28.23 -11.81
C ASP A 84 -11.68 29.04 -12.55
N VAL A 85 -10.68 28.36 -13.11
CA VAL A 85 -9.64 28.97 -13.96
C VAL A 85 -10.17 29.19 -15.38
N ILE A 86 -11.04 28.31 -15.88
CA ILE A 86 -11.67 28.40 -17.21
C ILE A 86 -12.91 29.32 -17.21
N ALA A 87 -13.68 29.36 -16.12
CA ALA A 87 -14.90 30.14 -15.93
C ALA A 87 -14.63 31.63 -15.71
N ARG A 88 -13.38 32.00 -15.38
CA ARG A 88 -12.90 33.38 -15.57
C ARG A 88 -12.91 33.81 -17.05
N GLU A 89 -13.18 32.90 -18.00
CA GLU A 89 -13.29 33.16 -19.44
C GLU A 89 -14.65 32.77 -20.08
N LYS A 90 -15.49 31.91 -19.49
CA LYS A 90 -16.88 31.68 -19.93
C LYS A 90 -17.71 30.96 -18.86
N SER A 91 -18.88 31.50 -18.54
CA SER A 91 -19.84 30.93 -17.60
C SER A 91 -20.35 29.54 -18.02
N SER A 92 -20.38 28.56 -17.11
CA SER A 92 -21.62 27.89 -16.66
C SER A 92 -21.31 26.67 -15.80
N GLU A 93 -22.15 26.52 -14.78
CA GLU A 93 -22.39 25.41 -13.85
C GLU A 93 -22.39 24.02 -14.49
N TYR A 94 -21.81 23.02 -13.79
CA TYR A 94 -22.39 21.68 -13.63
C TYR A 94 -21.89 21.05 -12.31
N ASN A 95 -22.78 20.97 -11.31
CA ASN A 95 -22.61 20.14 -10.12
C ASN A 95 -23.54 18.93 -10.27
N GLU A 96 -23.06 17.86 -10.88
CA GLU A 96 -23.66 16.53 -10.73
C GLU A 96 -22.61 15.61 -10.09
N GLU A 97 -23.05 14.73 -9.18
CA GLU A 97 -22.24 13.66 -8.61
C GLU A 97 -21.93 12.62 -9.71
N VAL A 98 -21.10 12.98 -10.68
CA VAL A 98 -20.64 12.08 -11.73
C VAL A 98 -19.49 11.27 -11.15
N GLY A 99 -19.70 9.96 -11.02
CA GLY A 99 -18.60 9.04 -10.75
C GLY A 99 -17.59 9.11 -11.89
N PHE A 100 -16.37 9.57 -11.60
CA PHE A 100 -15.28 9.56 -12.59
C PHE A 100 -14.80 8.14 -12.86
N THR A 101 -14.55 7.86 -14.14
CA THR A 101 -13.81 6.66 -14.55
C THR A 101 -12.38 7.05 -14.94
N PRO A 102 -11.40 6.12 -14.86
CA PRO A 102 -10.05 6.38 -15.36
C PRO A 102 -10.02 6.81 -16.85
N ALA A 103 -10.99 6.37 -17.66
CA ALA A 103 -11.11 6.77 -19.06
C ALA A 103 -11.52 8.25 -19.19
N MET A 104 -12.52 8.70 -18.42
CA MET A 104 -12.95 10.11 -18.41
C MET A 104 -11.82 11.05 -17.96
N LEU A 105 -11.05 10.66 -16.94
CA LEU A 105 -9.88 11.44 -16.52
C LEU A 105 -8.78 11.48 -17.57
N ALA A 106 -8.63 10.42 -18.36
CA ALA A 106 -7.68 10.37 -19.47
C ALA A 106 -8.06 11.36 -20.59
N GLU A 107 -9.35 11.41 -20.92
CA GLU A 107 -9.91 12.33 -21.91
C GLU A 107 -9.71 13.79 -21.47
N MET A 108 -10.13 14.14 -20.26
CA MET A 108 -9.94 15.48 -19.69
C MET A 108 -8.46 15.89 -19.62
N ALA A 109 -7.57 14.97 -19.24
CA ALA A 109 -6.13 15.23 -19.25
C ALA A 109 -5.61 15.46 -20.68
N GLY A 110 -6.13 14.71 -21.66
CA GLY A 110 -5.80 14.87 -23.08
C GLY A 110 -6.23 16.24 -23.61
N GLU A 111 -7.45 16.67 -23.31
CA GLU A 111 -7.97 17.99 -23.69
C GLU A 111 -7.12 19.12 -23.08
N LEU A 112 -6.81 19.04 -21.79
CA LEU A 112 -5.96 20.02 -21.11
C LEU A 112 -4.55 20.06 -21.68
N ARG A 113 -3.99 18.91 -22.05
CA ARG A 113 -2.68 18.81 -22.67
C ARG A 113 -2.67 19.47 -24.05
N HIS A 114 -3.67 19.18 -24.88
CA HIS A 114 -3.82 19.81 -26.18
C HIS A 114 -4.02 21.33 -26.05
N ALA A 115 -4.87 21.77 -25.12
CA ALA A 115 -5.08 23.18 -24.85
C ALA A 115 -3.78 23.88 -24.43
N LEU A 116 -2.92 23.24 -23.63
CA LEU A 116 -1.61 23.78 -23.22
C LEU A 116 -0.58 23.83 -24.36
N GLU A 117 -0.68 22.93 -25.33
CA GLU A 117 0.24 22.87 -26.48
C GLU A 117 -0.08 23.94 -27.52
N GLN A 118 -1.33 24.41 -27.59
CA GLN A 118 -1.76 25.52 -28.44
C GLN A 118 -1.44 26.91 -27.84
N VAL A 119 -0.98 26.99 -26.59
CA VAL A 119 -0.59 28.27 -25.97
C VAL A 119 0.80 28.69 -26.47
N SER A 120 0.88 29.87 -27.09
CA SER A 120 2.13 30.50 -27.53
C SER A 120 3.09 30.76 -26.37
N GLU A 121 4.40 30.91 -26.66
CA GLU A 121 5.38 31.11 -25.58
C GLU A 121 5.05 32.36 -24.73
N PRO A 122 4.93 32.19 -23.40
CA PRO A 122 4.52 33.28 -22.52
C PRO A 122 5.60 34.38 -22.47
N SER A 123 5.18 35.61 -22.73
CA SER A 123 6.09 36.77 -22.77
C SER A 123 6.23 37.41 -21.38
N ALA A 124 5.15 37.39 -20.58
CA ALA A 124 5.11 38.00 -19.26
C ALA A 124 5.43 37.00 -18.12
N LYS A 125 5.93 37.51 -16.99
CA LYS A 125 6.22 36.68 -15.79
C LYS A 125 4.94 36.04 -15.22
N GLU A 126 3.81 36.73 -15.28
CA GLU A 126 2.52 36.25 -14.77
C GLU A 126 1.97 35.10 -15.62
N GLU A 127 2.03 35.21 -16.94
CA GLU A 127 1.66 34.13 -17.88
C GLU A 127 2.51 32.87 -17.66
N LYS A 128 3.81 33.03 -17.40
CA LYS A 128 4.72 31.92 -17.04
C LYS A 128 4.29 31.22 -15.75
N THR A 129 3.78 31.96 -14.77
CA THR A 129 3.31 31.36 -13.50
C THR A 129 1.99 30.62 -13.67
N GLU A 130 1.06 31.16 -14.46
CA GLU A 130 -0.22 30.48 -14.74
C GLU A 130 -0.03 29.21 -15.56
N LEU A 131 0.86 29.23 -16.56
CA LEU A 131 1.18 28.04 -17.36
C LEU A 131 1.82 26.94 -16.49
N LYS A 132 2.67 27.30 -15.53
CA LYS A 132 3.21 26.36 -14.54
C LYS A 132 2.13 25.76 -13.64
N LYS A 133 1.14 26.55 -13.19
CA LYS A 133 0.01 26.04 -12.40
C LYS A 133 -0.83 25.05 -13.19
N LYS A 134 -1.19 25.37 -14.44
CA LYS A 134 -1.95 24.47 -15.32
C LYS A 134 -1.20 23.17 -15.61
N ARG A 135 0.12 23.21 -15.86
CA ARG A 135 0.96 22.00 -15.98
C ARG A 135 0.97 21.16 -14.71
N LYS A 136 0.99 21.79 -13.54
CA LYS A 136 0.93 21.09 -12.26
C LYS A 136 -0.43 20.39 -12.08
N GLN A 137 -1.52 21.08 -12.41
CA GLN A 137 -2.88 20.52 -12.36
C GLN A 137 -3.02 19.32 -13.31
N LEU A 138 -2.49 19.41 -14.53
CA LEU A 138 -2.46 18.28 -15.48
C LEU A 138 -1.75 17.06 -14.87
N LYS A 139 -0.57 17.28 -14.28
CA LYS A 139 0.18 16.20 -13.63
C LYS A 139 -0.59 15.58 -12.45
N GLU A 140 -1.22 16.41 -11.62
CA GLU A 140 -2.04 15.92 -10.52
C GLU A 140 -3.26 15.11 -11.01
N LEU A 141 -3.87 15.51 -12.12
CA LEU A 141 -4.98 14.79 -12.76
C LEU A 141 -4.53 13.41 -13.27
N GLU A 142 -3.38 13.34 -13.93
CA GLU A 142 -2.77 12.07 -14.39
C GLU A 142 -2.43 11.14 -13.21
N GLU A 143 -1.83 11.68 -12.14
CA GLU A 143 -1.54 10.90 -10.94
C GLU A 143 -2.83 10.39 -10.26
N HIS A 144 -3.91 11.16 -10.31
CA HIS A 144 -5.21 10.74 -9.78
C HIS A 144 -5.87 9.67 -10.65
N ARG A 145 -5.75 9.78 -11.98
CA ARG A 145 -6.17 8.75 -12.92
C ARG A 145 -5.53 7.40 -12.62
N ASP A 146 -4.21 7.38 -12.48
CA ASP A 146 -3.47 6.12 -12.26
C ASP A 146 -3.83 5.49 -10.90
N LYS A 147 -4.00 6.31 -9.86
CA LYS A 147 -4.47 5.83 -8.55
C LYS A 147 -5.91 5.32 -8.57
N LEU A 148 -6.78 5.97 -9.35
CA LEU A 148 -8.15 5.50 -9.49
C LEU A 148 -8.19 4.13 -10.17
N GLN A 149 -7.37 3.96 -11.22
CA GLN A 149 -7.19 2.67 -11.88
C GLN A 149 -6.66 1.60 -10.92
N GLU A 150 -5.67 1.92 -10.08
CA GLU A 150 -5.19 1.00 -9.03
C GLU A 150 -6.32 0.57 -8.08
N TYR A 151 -7.12 1.53 -7.61
CA TYR A 151 -8.24 1.26 -6.70
C TYR A 151 -9.38 0.46 -7.34
N ASP A 152 -9.61 0.62 -8.63
CA ASP A 152 -10.61 -0.17 -9.37
C ASP A 152 -10.16 -1.62 -9.59
N CYS A 153 -8.85 -1.91 -9.61
CA CYS A 153 -8.30 -3.27 -9.69
C CYS A 153 -8.25 -4.01 -8.33
N HIS A 154 -8.23 -3.29 -7.20
CA HIS A 154 -8.17 -3.93 -5.87
C HIS A 154 -9.36 -4.87 -5.56
N PRO A 155 -10.63 -4.54 -5.90
CA PRO A 155 -11.76 -5.46 -5.73
C PRO A 155 -11.57 -6.80 -6.44
N GLU A 156 -11.04 -6.79 -7.66
CA GLU A 156 -10.76 -8.01 -8.43
C GLU A 156 -9.70 -8.86 -7.74
N THR A 157 -8.67 -8.23 -7.18
CA THR A 157 -7.62 -8.92 -6.42
C THR A 157 -8.16 -9.47 -5.10
N LEU A 158 -9.00 -8.72 -4.40
CA LEU A 158 -9.56 -9.11 -3.10
C LEU A 158 -10.59 -10.25 -3.22
N GLN A 159 -11.40 -10.29 -4.27
CA GLN A 159 -12.50 -11.25 -4.44
C GLN A 159 -13.44 -11.25 -3.22
N GLU A 160 -13.54 -12.36 -2.48
CA GLU A 160 -14.31 -12.47 -1.22
C GLU A 160 -13.48 -12.11 0.03
N ARG A 161 -12.17 -11.88 -0.12
CA ARG A 161 -11.21 -11.72 0.98
C ARG A 161 -11.19 -10.29 1.52
N ASN A 162 -10.80 -10.11 2.79
CA ASN A 162 -10.76 -8.78 3.43
C ASN A 162 -9.40 -8.06 3.31
N SER A 163 -8.36 -8.78 2.93
CA SER A 163 -7.00 -8.26 2.75
C SER A 163 -6.22 -9.12 1.76
N TYR A 164 -5.15 -8.55 1.20
CA TYR A 164 -4.13 -9.29 0.46
C TYR A 164 -2.74 -8.68 0.66
N SER A 165 -1.67 -9.44 0.42
CA SER A 165 -0.29 -8.94 0.44
C SER A 165 0.13 -8.41 -0.94
N LYS A 166 0.81 -7.26 -0.98
CA LYS A 166 1.33 -6.67 -2.23
C LYS A 166 2.35 -7.55 -2.96
N THR A 167 3.05 -8.42 -2.24
CA THR A 167 4.10 -9.29 -2.81
C THR A 167 3.60 -10.69 -3.14
N ASP A 168 2.52 -11.11 -2.48
CA ASP A 168 1.88 -12.40 -2.65
C ASP A 168 0.37 -12.16 -2.58
N ASN A 169 -0.24 -11.94 -3.74
CA ASN A 169 -1.64 -11.55 -3.82
C ASN A 169 -2.59 -12.64 -3.30
N ASP A 170 -2.14 -13.89 -3.18
CA ASP A 170 -2.95 -15.01 -2.66
C ASP A 170 -2.94 -15.08 -1.13
N ALA A 171 -1.93 -14.48 -0.49
CA ALA A 171 -1.83 -14.42 0.97
C ALA A 171 -2.84 -13.45 1.59
N THR A 172 -3.58 -13.91 2.60
CA THR A 172 -4.50 -13.09 3.42
C THR A 172 -3.94 -12.89 4.83
N PHE A 173 -4.21 -11.72 5.41
CA PHE A 173 -3.77 -11.40 6.77
C PHE A 173 -4.96 -11.32 7.73
N MET A 174 -4.88 -12.07 8.83
CA MET A 174 -5.81 -11.99 9.94
C MET A 174 -5.45 -10.80 10.82
N ARG A 175 -6.43 -9.97 11.17
CA ARG A 175 -6.19 -8.90 12.15
C ARG A 175 -5.95 -9.55 13.52
N MET A 176 -4.69 -9.60 13.95
CA MET A 176 -4.32 -10.07 15.28
C MET A 176 -4.96 -9.16 16.33
N LYS A 177 -5.51 -9.76 17.40
CA LYS A 177 -5.93 -9.00 18.57
C LYS A 177 -4.67 -8.58 19.33
N GLU A 178 -4.48 -7.28 19.48
CA GLU A 178 -3.62 -6.72 20.53
C GLU A 178 -4.43 -6.62 21.83
#